data_AF-A0A1R1PVD2-F1
#
_entry.id   AF-A0A1R1PVD2-F1
#
_cell.length_a   1.000
_cell.length_b   1.000
_cell.length_c   1.000
_cell.angle_alpha   90.00
_cell.angle_beta   90.00
_cell.angle_gamma   90.00
#
_symmetry.space_group_name_H-M   'P 1'
#
loop_
_entity.id
_entity.type
_entity.pdbx_description
1 polymer ?
#
loop_
_entity_poly.entity_id
_entity_poly.type
_entity_poly.pdbx_seq_one_letter_code
_entity_poly.pdbx_strand_id
1 'polypeptide(L)'
;MIKYEIVWLRSDEPPRMEGKSHISGISSAIPALKSFFNTINDDNLRKLSILTTKGLYQKYKHWIEEMGKENIKVNLQLLNPFDTRVKDFRLYYGEMSAFDDTIPLIALYQNPTYDSKSWLKASYEIANFMRDSGFYATIDVEIDAEIKYTITQGEKELSVDQGRRKVVLSFVSPYYEDNSHFNIAYMQAVETVAPGYFPNGQVPEMLIEPKFTWKICDTDYLIQSDLERELRALIEPSFFTE
;
A
#
# COMPACT_ATOMS: atom_id res chain seq x y z
N MET A 1 0.46 20.01 -12.80
CA MET A 1 1.42 19.09 -12.15
C MET A 1 1.21 17.74 -12.82
N ILE A 2 2.24 17.14 -13.43
CA ILE A 2 2.05 15.95 -14.29
C ILE A 2 2.70 14.74 -13.61
N LYS A 3 1.88 13.73 -13.32
CA LYS A 3 2.29 12.41 -12.83
C LYS A 3 2.32 11.45 -14.02
N TYR A 4 3.46 10.87 -14.31
CA TYR A 4 3.55 9.80 -15.31
C TYR A 4 3.57 8.45 -14.61
N GLU A 5 2.75 7.53 -15.10
CA GLU A 5 2.67 6.14 -14.65
C GLU A 5 3.28 5.24 -15.72
N ILE A 6 4.26 4.43 -15.34
CA ILE A 6 4.73 3.31 -16.15
C ILE A 6 4.35 2.04 -15.41
N VAL A 7 3.37 1.32 -15.97
CA VAL A 7 2.94 0.02 -15.47
C VAL A 7 3.94 -1.02 -15.99
N TRP A 8 4.77 -1.54 -15.09
CA TRP A 8 5.62 -2.70 -15.38
C TRP A 8 4.91 -3.92 -14.81
N LEU A 9 4.30 -4.70 -15.70
CA LEU A 9 3.60 -5.98 -15.47
C LEU A 9 2.12 -5.87 -15.04
N ARG A 10 1.22 -5.71 -16.02
CA ARG A 10 -0.10 -6.36 -15.95
C ARG A 10 0.07 -7.79 -16.41
N SER A 11 0.11 -8.74 -15.47
CA SER A 11 0.13 -10.15 -15.84
C SER A 11 -1.31 -10.67 -15.86
N ASP A 12 -1.96 -10.60 -17.03
CA ASP A 12 -3.24 -11.30 -17.23
C ASP A 12 -3.03 -12.83 -17.20
N GLU A 13 -1.78 -13.27 -17.30
CA GLU A 13 -1.30 -14.60 -16.90
C GLU A 13 -0.08 -14.42 -16.00
N PRO A 14 -0.05 -15.00 -14.78
CA PRO A 14 1.15 -14.93 -13.95
C PRO A 14 2.31 -15.52 -14.77
N PRO A 15 3.48 -14.88 -14.80
CA PRO A 15 4.67 -15.55 -15.28
C PRO A 15 4.77 -16.85 -14.47
N ARG A 16 4.69 -18.00 -15.15
CA ARG A 16 5.15 -19.26 -14.57
C ARG A 16 6.66 -19.13 -14.44
N MET A 17 7.11 -18.39 -13.42
CA MET A 17 8.50 -18.38 -13.01
C MET A 17 8.75 -19.70 -12.30
N GLU A 18 9.06 -20.73 -13.09
CA GLU A 18 9.85 -21.86 -12.62
C GLU A 18 11.24 -21.32 -12.28
N GLY A 19 11.33 -20.72 -11.09
CA GLY A 19 12.50 -20.01 -10.61
C GLY A 19 12.04 -19.10 -9.49
N LYS A 20 12.52 -19.35 -8.27
CA LYS A 20 12.16 -18.63 -7.04
C LYS A 20 12.47 -17.13 -7.16
N SER A 21 11.60 -16.35 -7.80
CA SER A 21 11.65 -14.90 -7.81
C SER A 21 11.01 -14.40 -6.51
N HIS A 22 11.78 -14.42 -5.44
CA HIS A 22 11.42 -13.75 -4.20
C HIS A 22 11.53 -12.23 -4.43
N ILE A 23 10.48 -11.62 -4.97
CA ILE A 23 10.28 -10.18 -4.75
C ILE A 23 10.03 -10.06 -3.24
N SER A 24 10.95 -9.41 -2.52
CA SER A 24 10.95 -9.28 -1.05
C SER A 24 9.63 -8.75 -0.46
N GLY A 25 8.82 -8.07 -1.28
CA GLY A 25 7.46 -7.64 -0.96
C GLY A 25 6.44 -8.78 -0.76
N ILE A 26 6.54 -9.88 -1.52
CA ILE A 26 5.57 -10.99 -1.45
C ILE A 26 5.70 -11.74 -0.12
N SER A 27 6.94 -12.10 0.26
CA SER A 27 7.21 -12.82 1.51
C SER A 27 6.88 -12.00 2.76
N SER A 28 6.86 -10.67 2.62
CA SER A 28 6.60 -9.75 3.73
C SER A 28 5.14 -9.32 3.84
N ALA A 29 4.29 -9.62 2.84
CA ALA A 29 2.91 -9.16 2.79
C ALA A 29 2.03 -9.75 3.90
N ILE A 30 2.13 -11.07 4.15
CA ILE A 30 1.41 -11.72 5.26
C ILE A 30 1.85 -11.15 6.63
N PRO A 31 3.16 -11.08 6.96
CA PRO A 31 3.63 -10.41 8.17
C PRO A 31 3.16 -8.96 8.30
N ALA A 32 3.17 -8.19 7.21
CA ALA A 32 2.70 -6.81 7.19
C ALA A 32 1.20 -6.72 7.50
N LEU A 33 0.37 -7.56 6.86
CA LEU A 33 -1.08 -7.61 7.12
C LEU A 33 -1.37 -7.96 8.58
N LYS A 34 -0.69 -8.98 9.13
CA LYS A 34 -0.81 -9.34 10.55
C LYS A 34 -0.39 -8.19 11.47
N SER A 35 0.72 -7.52 11.17
CA SER A 35 1.20 -6.39 11.95
C SER A 35 0.20 -5.22 11.91
N PHE A 36 -0.40 -4.97 10.75
CA PHE A 36 -1.45 -3.96 10.58
C PHE A 36 -2.70 -4.29 11.39
N PHE A 37 -3.23 -5.52 11.27
CA PHE A 37 -4.38 -5.98 12.05
C PHE A 37 -4.14 -5.86 13.55
N ASN A 38 -3.01 -6.35 14.06
CA ASN A 38 -2.68 -6.23 15.48
C ASN A 38 -2.60 -4.77 15.93
N THR A 39 -2.06 -3.89 15.07
CA THR A 39 -1.96 -2.47 15.39
C THR A 39 -3.33 -1.79 15.51
N ILE A 40 -4.31 -2.20 14.69
CA ILE A 40 -5.70 -1.76 14.81
C ILE A 40 -6.32 -2.33 16.08
N ASN A 41 -6.20 -3.64 16.32
CA ASN A 41 -6.79 -4.32 17.47
C ASN A 41 -6.30 -3.75 18.82
N ASP A 42 -5.03 -3.33 18.86
CA ASP A 42 -4.38 -2.78 20.05
C ASP A 42 -4.57 -1.26 20.20
N ASP A 43 -5.32 -0.61 19.30
CA ASP A 43 -5.48 0.85 19.24
C ASP A 43 -4.12 1.62 19.20
N ASN A 44 -3.08 1.00 18.63
CA ASN A 44 -1.70 1.49 18.72
C ASN A 44 -1.38 2.53 17.63
N LEU A 45 -1.85 3.76 17.83
CA LEU A 45 -1.68 4.88 16.89
C LEU A 45 -0.21 5.18 16.53
N ARG A 46 0.73 4.94 17.44
CA ARG A 46 2.16 5.14 17.18
C ARG A 46 2.69 4.13 16.16
N LYS A 47 2.38 2.85 16.34
CA LYS A 47 2.80 1.81 15.40
C LYS A 47 2.08 1.96 14.05
N LEU A 48 0.84 2.42 14.08
CA LEU A 48 0.05 2.69 12.88
C LEU A 48 0.69 3.75 11.99
N SER A 49 1.15 4.88 12.56
CA SER A 49 1.79 5.96 11.80
C SER A 49 3.15 5.56 11.19
N ILE A 50 3.82 4.58 11.78
CA ILE A 50 5.06 4.01 11.24
C ILE A 50 4.74 3.10 10.05
N LEU A 51 3.77 2.19 10.21
CA LEU A 51 3.42 1.18 9.21
C LEU A 51 2.72 1.74 7.97
N THR A 52 2.00 2.86 8.11
CA THR A 52 1.11 3.38 7.09
C THR A 52 1.56 4.72 6.50
N THR A 53 1.01 5.08 5.35
CA THR A 53 1.08 6.44 4.82
C THR A 53 0.30 7.42 5.69
N LYS A 54 0.54 8.72 5.48
CA LYS A 54 -0.15 9.77 6.24
C LYS A 54 -1.66 9.72 6.01
N GLY A 55 -2.12 9.53 4.77
CA GLY A 55 -3.55 9.45 4.45
C GLY A 55 -4.23 8.29 5.18
N LEU A 56 -3.70 7.08 5.04
CA LEU A 56 -4.26 5.89 5.68
C LEU A 56 -4.21 5.97 7.22
N TYR A 57 -3.11 6.51 7.77
CA TYR A 57 -3.00 6.76 9.20
C TYR A 57 -4.14 7.65 9.72
N GLN A 58 -4.39 8.79 9.06
CA GLN A 58 -5.44 9.71 9.51
C GLN A 58 -6.83 9.07 9.46
N LYS A 59 -7.11 8.27 8.41
CA LYS A 59 -8.37 7.54 8.28
C LYS A 59 -8.60 6.59 9.46
N TYR A 60 -7.64 5.70 9.74
CA TYR A 60 -7.78 4.72 10.83
C TYR A 60 -7.68 5.35 12.22
N LYS A 61 -6.86 6.40 12.38
CA LYS A 61 -6.82 7.18 13.62
C LYS A 61 -8.20 7.72 13.96
N HIS A 62 -8.86 8.37 13.00
CA HIS A 62 -10.20 8.92 13.20
C HIS A 62 -11.18 7.82 13.61
N TRP A 63 -11.18 6.67 12.94
CA TRP A 63 -12.05 5.55 13.30
C TRP A 63 -11.80 5.02 14.71
N ILE A 64 -10.54 4.77 15.07
CA ILE A 64 -10.17 4.30 16.41
C ILE A 64 -10.64 5.29 17.48
N GLU A 65 -10.47 6.59 17.22
CA GLU A 65 -10.91 7.65 18.14
C GLU A 65 -12.44 7.73 18.27
N GLU A 66 -13.21 7.61 17.18
CA GLU A 66 -14.68 7.60 17.25
C GLU A 66 -15.22 6.32 17.91
N MET A 67 -14.71 5.14 17.54
CA MET A 67 -15.10 3.87 18.16
C MET A 67 -14.81 3.87 19.66
N GLY A 68 -13.69 4.47 20.07
CA GLY A 68 -13.32 4.60 21.48
C GLY A 68 -14.34 5.38 22.31
N LYS A 69 -15.03 6.38 21.74
CA LYS A 69 -16.08 7.16 22.43
C LYS A 69 -17.31 6.31 22.74
N GLU A 70 -17.65 5.39 21.83
CA GLU A 70 -18.81 4.50 21.93
C GLU A 70 -18.49 3.16 22.61
N ASN A 71 -17.27 3.02 23.14
CA ASN A 71 -16.74 1.78 23.72
C ASN A 71 -16.81 0.59 22.72
N ILE A 72 -16.67 0.88 21.43
CA ILE A 72 -16.63 -0.08 20.34
C ILE A 72 -15.18 -0.52 20.11
N LYS A 73 -14.95 -1.81 19.87
CA LYS A 73 -13.67 -2.35 19.41
C LYS A 73 -13.86 -3.23 18.19
N VAL A 74 -12.85 -3.21 17.33
CA VAL A 74 -12.73 -4.11 16.18
C VAL A 74 -11.55 -5.03 16.43
N ASN A 75 -11.78 -6.33 16.23
CA ASN A 75 -10.75 -7.34 16.27
C ASN A 75 -10.64 -8.00 14.89
N LEU A 76 -9.52 -7.80 14.22
CA LEU A 76 -9.18 -8.39 12.91
C LEU A 76 -8.20 -9.54 13.10
N GLN A 77 -8.48 -10.68 12.48
CA GLN A 77 -7.63 -11.87 12.57
C GLN A 77 -7.39 -12.46 11.18
N LEU A 78 -6.13 -12.67 10.85
CA LEU A 78 -5.72 -13.49 9.71
C LEU A 78 -5.58 -14.94 10.20
N LEU A 79 -6.58 -15.77 9.93
CA LEU A 79 -6.64 -17.15 10.40
C LEU A 79 -5.73 -18.06 9.58
N ASN A 80 -6.03 -18.19 8.28
CA ASN A 80 -5.33 -19.11 7.38
C ASN A 80 -4.98 -18.41 6.07
N PRO A 81 -3.70 -18.13 5.77
CA PRO A 81 -3.29 -17.71 4.44
C PRO A 81 -3.24 -18.91 3.48
N PHE A 82 -3.89 -18.79 2.33
CA PHE A 82 -3.92 -19.82 1.29
C PHE A 82 -2.95 -19.52 0.15
N ASP A 83 -2.93 -18.28 -0.34
CA ASP A 83 -2.09 -17.87 -1.46
C ASP A 83 -1.69 -16.38 -1.34
N THR A 84 -0.60 -15.99 -1.99
CA THR A 84 -0.14 -14.60 -2.04
C THR A 84 0.56 -14.32 -3.37
N ARG A 85 0.13 -13.28 -4.07
CA ARG A 85 0.67 -12.90 -5.38
C ARG A 85 0.75 -11.39 -5.58
N VAL A 86 1.74 -10.94 -6.33
CA VAL A 86 1.78 -9.55 -6.81
C VAL A 86 0.69 -9.41 -7.87
N LYS A 87 -0.19 -8.43 -7.68
CA LYS A 87 -1.25 -8.09 -8.62
C LYS A 87 -0.81 -7.01 -9.60
N ASP A 88 -0.14 -5.98 -9.09
CA ASP A 88 0.34 -4.86 -9.89
C ASP A 88 1.62 -4.28 -9.29
N PHE A 89 2.49 -3.76 -10.14
CA PHE A 89 3.68 -3.01 -9.78
C PHE A 89 3.77 -1.78 -10.67
N ARG A 90 3.76 -0.61 -10.04
CA ARG A 90 3.75 0.67 -10.74
C ARG A 90 4.93 1.51 -10.30
N LEU A 91 5.60 2.09 -11.28
CA LEU A 91 6.64 3.09 -11.07
C LEU A 91 6.10 4.44 -11.55
N TYR A 92 6.27 5.45 -10.72
CA TYR A 92 5.83 6.80 -11.01
C TYR A 92 6.99 7.77 -10.98
N TYR A 93 6.85 8.79 -11.83
CA TYR A 93 7.85 9.82 -12.07
C TYR A 93 7.21 11.19 -11.99
N GLY A 94 7.85 12.13 -11.30
CA GLY A 94 7.39 13.51 -11.19
C GLY A 94 7.98 14.26 -10.01
N GLU A 95 7.53 15.50 -9.80
CA GLU A 95 7.89 16.29 -8.62
C GLU A 95 7.24 15.71 -7.35
N MET A 96 7.90 15.84 -6.20
CA MET A 96 7.42 15.31 -4.92
C MET A 96 5.97 15.74 -4.59
N SER A 97 5.59 16.97 -4.92
CA SER A 97 4.24 17.49 -4.69
C SER A 97 3.15 16.75 -5.45
N ALA A 98 3.48 16.05 -6.53
CA ALA A 98 2.53 15.24 -7.31
C ALA A 98 2.15 13.93 -6.61
N PHE A 99 2.82 13.61 -5.51
CA PHE A 99 2.70 12.36 -4.76
C PHE A 99 2.21 12.56 -3.32
N ASP A 100 1.76 13.78 -2.98
CA ASP A 100 1.10 14.03 -1.71
C ASP A 100 -0.26 13.31 -1.70
N ASP A 101 -0.34 12.22 -0.93
CA ASP A 101 -1.51 11.36 -0.78
C ASP A 101 -2.68 12.04 -0.05
N THR A 102 -2.47 13.26 0.47
CA THR A 102 -3.52 14.09 1.05
C THR A 102 -4.21 14.99 0.03
N ILE A 103 -3.67 15.11 -1.19
CA ILE A 103 -4.26 15.89 -2.27
C ILE A 103 -5.23 15.02 -3.07
N PRO A 104 -6.51 15.42 -3.25
CA PRO A 104 -7.47 14.66 -4.04
C PRO A 104 -7.00 14.41 -5.48
N LEU A 105 -7.13 13.18 -5.98
CA LEU A 105 -6.70 12.76 -7.32
C LEU A 105 -7.20 13.68 -8.45
N ILE A 106 -8.43 14.21 -8.33
CA ILE A 106 -9.01 15.17 -9.29
C ILE A 106 -8.16 16.44 -9.44
N ALA A 107 -7.49 16.89 -8.37
CA ALA A 107 -6.61 18.05 -8.42
C ALA A 107 -5.26 17.75 -9.12
N LEU A 108 -4.85 16.48 -9.18
CA LEU A 108 -3.61 16.03 -9.81
C LEU A 108 -3.77 15.73 -11.32
N TYR A 109 -4.99 15.42 -11.78
CA TYR A 109 -5.28 14.95 -13.16
C TYR A 109 -5.71 16.03 -14.17
N GLN A 110 -5.38 17.31 -13.94
CA GLN A 110 -5.57 18.34 -14.98
C GLN A 110 -4.57 18.09 -16.14
N ASN A 111 -4.97 17.25 -17.08
CA ASN A 111 -4.12 16.66 -18.12
C ASN A 111 -4.19 17.46 -19.44
N PRO A 112 -3.07 17.70 -20.14
CA PRO A 112 -3.07 18.08 -21.55
C PRO A 112 -3.35 16.85 -22.43
N THR A 113 -4.28 16.97 -23.37
CA THR A 113 -4.55 15.95 -24.40
C THR A 113 -3.38 15.86 -25.39
N TYR A 114 -2.77 14.68 -25.56
CA TYR A 114 -1.78 14.42 -26.61
C TYR A 114 -2.32 13.44 -27.67
N ASP A 115 -2.21 13.84 -28.94
CA ASP A 115 -2.59 13.06 -30.13
C ASP A 115 -1.54 11.98 -30.45
N SER A 116 -2.01 10.79 -30.82
CA SER A 116 -1.30 9.59 -31.27
C SER A 116 -0.06 9.77 -32.17
N LYS A 117 0.07 10.86 -32.94
CA LYS A 117 1.25 11.14 -33.78
C LYS A 117 2.47 11.67 -33.02
N SER A 118 2.34 11.96 -31.73
CA SER A 118 3.43 12.46 -30.88
C SER A 118 4.12 11.39 -30.03
N TRP A 119 3.75 10.11 -30.13
CA TRP A 119 4.21 9.08 -29.18
C TRP A 119 5.74 8.91 -29.13
N LEU A 120 6.45 9.00 -30.26
CA LEU A 120 7.92 8.90 -30.26
C LEU A 120 8.58 10.14 -29.63
N LYS A 121 8.07 11.34 -29.92
CA LYS A 121 8.55 12.60 -29.33
C LYS A 121 8.21 12.68 -27.84
N ALA A 122 6.99 12.28 -27.47
CA ALA A 122 6.56 12.11 -26.09
C ALA A 122 7.42 11.05 -25.38
N SER A 123 7.78 9.93 -26.03
CA SER A 123 8.63 8.92 -25.39
C SER A 123 10.06 9.42 -25.13
N TYR A 124 10.63 10.26 -26.00
CA TYR A 124 11.91 10.93 -25.76
C TYR A 124 11.81 12.03 -24.70
N GLU A 125 10.75 12.84 -24.71
CA GLU A 125 10.50 13.86 -23.70
C GLU A 125 10.20 13.22 -22.33
N ILE A 126 9.48 12.10 -22.29
CA ILE A 126 9.26 11.28 -21.09
C ILE A 126 10.58 10.65 -20.65
N ALA A 127 11.41 10.12 -21.55
CA ALA A 127 12.73 9.57 -21.18
C ALA A 127 13.68 10.62 -20.57
N ASN A 128 13.67 11.85 -21.09
CA ASN A 128 14.42 12.96 -20.52
C ASN A 128 13.79 13.45 -19.21
N PHE A 129 12.46 13.56 -19.13
CA PHE A 129 11.75 13.91 -17.91
C PHE A 129 12.00 12.89 -16.79
N MET A 130 11.96 11.59 -17.11
CA MET A 130 12.25 10.50 -16.17
C MET A 130 13.69 10.53 -15.63
N ARG A 131 14.64 11.13 -16.35
CA ARG A 131 16.02 11.27 -15.88
C ARG A 131 16.14 12.33 -14.79
N ASP A 132 15.35 13.39 -14.89
CA ASP A 132 15.43 14.57 -14.03
C ASP A 132 14.23 14.71 -13.06
N SER A 133 13.41 13.67 -12.95
CA SER A 133 12.23 13.64 -12.08
C SER A 133 12.39 12.61 -10.98
N GLY A 134 11.78 12.87 -9.82
CA GLY A 134 11.83 11.91 -8.74
C GLY A 134 10.92 10.71 -8.95
N PHE A 135 11.18 9.70 -8.13
CA PHE A 135 10.74 8.33 -8.27
C PHE A 135 10.00 7.87 -7.02
N TYR A 136 8.88 7.18 -7.24
CA TYR A 136 8.28 6.36 -6.19
C TYR A 136 7.60 5.13 -6.81
N ALA A 137 7.56 4.03 -6.06
CA ALA A 137 6.98 2.76 -6.48
C ALA A 137 5.75 2.41 -5.64
N THR A 138 4.77 1.76 -6.28
CA THR A 138 3.71 1.04 -5.58
C THR A 138 3.69 -0.42 -5.97
N ILE A 139 3.37 -1.28 -5.02
CA ILE A 139 3.12 -2.69 -5.28
C ILE A 139 1.81 -3.11 -4.62
N ASP A 140 0.93 -3.71 -5.40
CA ASP A 140 -0.33 -4.28 -4.93
C ASP A 140 -0.12 -5.79 -4.76
N VAL A 141 -0.30 -6.30 -3.55
CA VAL A 141 -0.17 -7.73 -3.25
C VAL A 141 -1.54 -8.28 -2.86
N GLU A 142 -2.05 -9.24 -3.63
CA GLU A 142 -3.27 -9.97 -3.30
C GLU A 142 -2.93 -11.15 -2.38
N ILE A 143 -3.59 -11.23 -1.23
CA ILE A 143 -3.49 -12.29 -0.24
C ILE A 143 -4.85 -12.99 -0.19
N ASP A 144 -4.91 -14.26 -0.60
CA ASP A 144 -6.09 -15.11 -0.41
C ASP A 144 -6.00 -15.75 0.96
N ALA A 145 -6.91 -15.41 1.86
CA ALA A 145 -6.87 -15.88 3.24
C ALA A 145 -8.24 -15.98 3.87
N GLU A 146 -8.34 -16.82 4.89
CA GLU A 146 -9.43 -16.79 5.84
C GLU A 146 -9.20 -15.67 6.85
N ILE A 147 -10.16 -14.73 6.90
CA ILE A 147 -10.13 -13.59 7.79
C ILE A 147 -11.37 -13.64 8.65
N LYS A 148 -11.19 -13.34 9.93
CA LYS A 148 -12.27 -13.09 10.88
C LYS A 148 -12.20 -11.66 11.34
N TYR A 149 -13.36 -10.99 11.38
CA TYR A 149 -13.51 -9.77 12.13
C TYR A 149 -14.62 -9.89 13.17
N THR A 150 -14.43 -9.20 14.28
CA THR A 150 -15.39 -9.15 15.38
C THR A 150 -15.52 -7.70 15.84
N ILE A 151 -16.75 -7.23 15.96
CA ILE A 151 -17.09 -5.92 16.52
C ILE A 151 -17.70 -6.15 17.89
N THR A 152 -17.16 -5.52 18.93
CA THR A 152 -17.70 -5.58 20.29
C THR A 152 -18.02 -4.19 20.80
N GLN A 153 -18.99 -4.08 21.70
CA GLN A 153 -19.26 -2.88 22.49
C GLN A 153 -19.24 -3.24 23.98
N GLY A 154 -18.17 -2.84 24.68
CA GLY A 154 -17.85 -3.41 25.99
C GLY A 154 -17.69 -4.92 25.93
N GLU A 155 -18.45 -5.66 26.74
CA GLU A 155 -18.44 -7.13 26.75
C GLU A 155 -19.38 -7.76 25.70
N LYS A 156 -20.22 -6.94 25.05
CA LYS A 156 -21.22 -7.44 24.10
C LYS A 156 -20.60 -7.59 22.72
N GLU A 157 -20.74 -8.78 22.13
CA GLU A 157 -20.47 -9.00 20.71
C GLU A 157 -21.62 -8.42 19.86
N LEU A 158 -21.29 -7.54 18.92
CA LEU A 158 -22.25 -6.89 18.03
C LEU A 158 -22.31 -7.58 16.66
N SER A 159 -21.14 -7.94 16.12
CA SER A 159 -21.02 -8.53 14.78
C SER A 159 -19.81 -9.45 14.75
N VAL A 160 -19.95 -10.59 14.06
CA VAL A 160 -18.86 -11.49 13.71
C VAL A 160 -19.05 -11.94 12.28
N ASP A 161 -17.98 -11.83 11.51
CA ASP A 161 -17.90 -12.43 10.19
C ASP A 161 -16.57 -13.16 10.07
N GLN A 162 -16.63 -14.32 9.44
CA GLN A 162 -15.48 -15.16 9.15
C GLN A 162 -15.66 -15.78 7.78
N GLY A 163 -14.66 -15.60 6.93
CA GLY A 163 -14.70 -16.19 5.59
C GLY A 163 -13.39 -16.09 4.86
N ARG A 164 -13.28 -16.92 3.82
CA ARG A 164 -12.20 -16.80 2.84
C ARG A 164 -12.44 -15.59 1.97
N ARG A 165 -11.47 -14.66 1.95
CA ARG A 165 -11.51 -13.41 1.21
C ARG A 165 -10.16 -13.16 0.57
N LYS A 166 -10.16 -12.45 -0.56
CA LYS A 166 -8.94 -11.93 -1.18
C LYS A 166 -8.74 -10.51 -0.71
N VAL A 167 -7.59 -10.21 -0.12
CA VAL A 167 -7.23 -8.88 0.34
C VAL A 167 -6.09 -8.36 -0.52
N VAL A 168 -6.30 -7.22 -1.16
CA VAL A 168 -5.22 -6.45 -1.77
C VAL A 168 -4.59 -5.56 -0.69
N LEU A 169 -3.30 -5.73 -0.45
CA LEU A 169 -2.50 -4.86 0.38
C LEU A 169 -1.57 -4.05 -0.53
N SER A 170 -1.76 -2.74 -0.56
CA SER A 170 -0.97 -1.84 -1.38
C SER A 170 0.15 -1.22 -0.56
N PHE A 171 1.36 -1.34 -1.07
CA PHE A 171 2.55 -0.75 -0.48
C PHE A 171 3.09 0.38 -1.34
N VAL A 172 3.72 1.34 -0.68
CA VAL A 172 4.39 2.46 -1.32
C VAL A 172 5.81 2.62 -0.80
N SER A 173 6.74 2.94 -1.70
CA SER A 173 8.11 3.30 -1.34
C SER A 173 8.17 4.77 -0.88
N PRO A 174 9.28 5.19 -0.24
CA PRO A 174 9.59 6.60 -0.16
C PRO A 174 9.77 7.21 -1.55
N TYR A 175 9.65 8.54 -1.61
CA TYR A 175 10.04 9.31 -2.79
C TYR A 175 11.55 9.50 -2.80
N TYR A 176 12.15 9.37 -3.97
CA TYR A 176 13.57 9.64 -4.23
C TYR A 176 13.69 10.68 -5.33
N GLU A 177 14.74 11.50 -5.29
CA GLU A 177 14.95 12.56 -6.28
C GLU A 177 15.27 12.03 -7.68
N ASP A 178 15.81 10.81 -7.76
CA ASP A 178 16.16 10.16 -9.03
C ASP A 178 16.12 8.62 -8.94
N ASN A 179 16.24 7.97 -10.10
CA ASN A 179 16.21 6.51 -10.25
C ASN A 179 17.36 5.82 -9.52
N SER A 180 18.54 6.44 -9.53
CA SER A 180 19.75 5.85 -8.97
C SER A 180 19.63 5.75 -7.46
N HIS A 181 19.17 6.81 -6.81
CA HIS A 181 18.86 6.82 -5.38
C HIS A 181 17.82 5.77 -5.01
N PHE A 182 16.72 5.66 -5.77
CA PHE A 182 15.72 4.62 -5.55
C PHE A 182 16.33 3.21 -5.64
N ASN A 183 17.07 2.92 -6.73
CA ASN A 183 17.65 1.60 -6.96
C ASN A 183 18.66 1.21 -5.88
N ILE A 184 19.55 2.14 -5.50
CA ILE A 184 20.55 1.92 -4.45
C ILE A 184 19.85 1.63 -3.12
N ALA A 185 18.87 2.46 -2.73
CA ALA A 185 18.14 2.28 -1.48
C ALA A 185 17.37 0.95 -1.44
N TYR A 186 16.73 0.57 -2.56
CA TYR A 186 16.05 -0.71 -2.70
C TYR A 186 17.02 -1.89 -2.57
N MET A 187 18.17 -1.84 -3.27
CA MET A 187 19.20 -2.88 -3.19
C MET A 187 19.72 -3.06 -1.77
N GLN A 188 20.01 -1.96 -1.07
CA GLN A 188 20.44 -1.99 0.34
C GLN A 188 19.38 -2.60 1.26
N ALA A 189 18.11 -2.26 1.07
CA ALA A 189 17.02 -2.83 1.87
C ALA A 189 16.83 -4.32 1.61
N VAL A 190 16.90 -4.76 0.34
CA VAL A 190 16.83 -6.18 -0.02
C VAL A 190 18.00 -6.95 0.58
N GLU A 191 19.23 -6.43 0.50
CA GLU A 191 20.42 -7.09 1.05
C GLU A 191 20.37 -7.19 2.58
N THR A 192 19.73 -6.21 3.25
CA THR A 192 19.50 -6.25 4.71
C THR A 192 18.58 -7.41 5.12
N VAL A 193 17.54 -7.70 4.33
CA VAL A 193 16.56 -8.75 4.65
C VAL A 193 16.92 -10.11 4.06
N ALA A 194 17.68 -10.14 2.97
CA ALA A 194 18.14 -11.34 2.28
C ALA A 194 19.62 -11.19 1.89
N PRO A 195 20.56 -11.37 2.83
CA PRO A 195 21.98 -11.25 2.55
C PRO A 195 22.45 -12.23 1.47
N GLY A 196 23.27 -11.73 0.54
CA GLY A 196 23.78 -12.46 -0.62
C GLY A 196 22.80 -12.52 -1.80
N TYR A 197 21.69 -11.76 -1.76
CA TYR A 197 20.76 -11.68 -2.89
C TYR A 197 21.43 -11.05 -4.11
N PHE A 198 22.26 -10.02 -3.88
CA PHE A 198 23.08 -9.44 -4.94
C PHE A 198 24.52 -9.99 -4.85
N PRO A 199 25.06 -10.59 -5.91
CA PRO A 199 26.40 -11.18 -5.88
C PRO A 199 27.50 -10.12 -5.77
N ASN A 200 28.56 -10.42 -4.99
CA ASN A 200 29.89 -9.79 -5.02
C ASN A 200 29.94 -8.24 -4.97
N GLY A 201 29.40 -7.61 -3.92
CA GLY A 201 29.60 -6.18 -3.68
C GLY A 201 28.88 -5.26 -4.68
N GLN A 202 27.87 -5.78 -5.36
CA GLN A 202 27.02 -5.01 -6.27
C GLN A 202 26.08 -4.02 -5.56
N VAL A 203 25.99 -4.07 -4.22
CA VAL A 203 25.19 -3.14 -3.42
C VAL A 203 26.05 -1.93 -3.07
N PRO A 204 25.77 -0.73 -3.59
CA PRO A 204 26.58 0.45 -3.28
C PRO A 204 26.47 0.82 -1.80
N GLU A 205 27.57 1.27 -1.19
CA GLU A 205 27.62 1.71 0.22
C GLU A 205 27.20 3.18 0.42
N MET A 206 26.78 3.85 -0.65
CA MET A 206 26.33 5.25 -0.60
C MET A 206 25.13 5.39 0.34
N LEU A 207 25.21 6.33 1.28
CA LEU A 207 24.08 6.63 2.16
C LEU A 207 22.97 7.32 1.35
N ILE A 208 21.84 6.64 1.18
CA ILE A 208 20.64 7.22 0.57
C ILE A 208 19.60 7.47 1.66
N GLU A 209 19.11 8.70 1.72
CA GLU A 209 17.97 9.07 2.57
C GLU A 209 16.79 9.53 1.70
N PRO A 210 15.55 9.17 2.08
CA PRO A 210 15.21 8.31 3.21
C PRO A 210 15.56 6.84 2.94
N LYS A 211 15.91 6.10 4.00
CA LYS A 211 16.06 4.64 3.91
C LYS A 211 14.81 3.98 3.33
N PHE A 212 15.01 3.01 2.46
CA PHE A 212 13.92 2.31 1.79
C PHE A 212 13.09 1.50 2.80
N THR A 213 11.81 1.82 2.90
CA THR A 213 10.83 1.07 3.69
C THR A 213 9.49 1.07 2.99
N TRP A 214 8.84 -0.08 2.93
CA TRP A 214 7.48 -0.18 2.43
C TRP A 214 6.51 0.34 3.48
N LYS A 215 5.64 1.27 3.09
CA LYS A 215 4.48 1.68 3.90
C LYS A 215 3.20 1.15 3.27
N ILE A 216 2.26 0.74 4.10
CA ILE A 216 0.91 0.39 3.65
C ILE A 216 0.21 1.69 3.28
N CYS A 217 -0.19 1.83 2.03
CA CYS A 217 -0.94 3.00 1.55
C CYS A 217 -2.43 2.72 1.38
N ASP A 218 -2.79 1.46 1.14
CA ASP A 218 -4.19 1.05 1.03
C ASP A 218 -4.36 -0.43 1.39
N THR A 219 -5.60 -0.77 1.76
CA THR A 219 -6.03 -2.14 2.08
C THR A 219 -7.38 -2.37 1.42
N ASP A 220 -7.62 -3.60 0.94
CA ASP A 220 -8.80 -3.96 0.15
C ASP A 220 -10.09 -3.25 0.54
N TYR A 221 -10.68 -2.59 -0.45
CA TYR A 221 -11.88 -1.78 -0.30
C TYR A 221 -13.06 -2.59 0.25
N LEU A 222 -13.12 -3.91 0.01
CA LEU A 222 -14.25 -4.73 0.46
C LEU A 222 -14.29 -4.90 1.98
N ILE A 223 -13.20 -5.32 2.62
CA ILE A 223 -13.12 -5.39 4.09
C ILE A 223 -13.34 -3.99 4.69
N GLN A 224 -12.74 -2.98 4.07
CA GLN A 224 -12.87 -1.61 4.54
C GLN A 224 -14.32 -1.10 4.42
N SER A 225 -15.01 -1.39 3.32
CA SER A 225 -16.37 -0.90 3.03
C SER A 225 -17.43 -1.62 3.87
N ASP A 226 -17.30 -2.92 4.09
CA ASP A 226 -18.20 -3.67 4.97
C ASP A 226 -18.05 -3.20 6.42
N LEU A 227 -16.80 -3.07 6.89
CA LEU A 227 -16.50 -2.57 8.22
C LEU A 227 -16.97 -1.12 8.38
N GLU A 228 -16.69 -0.24 7.41
CA GLU A 228 -17.11 1.15 7.46
C GLU A 228 -18.64 1.28 7.48
N ARG A 229 -19.35 0.47 6.68
CA ARG A 229 -20.81 0.43 6.67
C ARG A 229 -21.37 -0.01 8.03
N GLU A 230 -20.84 -1.09 8.59
CA GLU A 230 -21.26 -1.59 9.91
C GLU A 230 -20.96 -0.58 11.02
N LEU A 231 -19.76 -0.01 11.04
CA LEU A 231 -19.36 0.99 12.04
C LEU A 231 -20.20 2.27 11.94
N ARG A 232 -20.46 2.78 10.73
CA ARG A 232 -21.33 3.94 10.55
C ARG A 232 -22.75 3.68 11.06
N ALA A 233 -23.31 2.50 10.79
CA ALA A 233 -24.63 2.13 11.31
C ALA A 233 -24.69 2.09 12.85
N LEU A 234 -23.55 1.81 13.50
CA LEU A 234 -23.44 1.75 14.96
C LEU A 234 -23.18 3.13 15.60
N ILE A 235 -22.39 3.99 14.94
CA ILE A 235 -21.99 5.31 15.46
C ILE A 235 -23.01 6.40 15.11
N GLU A 236 -23.68 6.29 13.96
CA GLU A 236 -24.64 7.27 13.44
C GLU A 236 -26.03 6.63 13.17
N PRO A 237 -26.72 6.06 14.18
CA PRO A 237 -27.97 5.33 13.96
C PRO A 237 -29.11 6.20 13.38
N SER A 238 -29.00 7.52 13.45
CA SER A 238 -30.02 8.48 13.02
C SER A 238 -30.09 8.75 11.52
N PHE A 239 -29.25 8.13 10.68
CA PHE A 239 -29.25 8.36 9.22
C PHE A 239 -30.02 7.31 8.39
N PHE A 240 -30.51 6.23 9.00
CA PHE A 240 -31.25 5.16 8.29
C PHE A 240 -32.75 5.09 8.65
N THR A 241 -33.26 6.08 9.36
CA THR A 241 -34.71 6.29 9.53
C THR A 241 -35.16 7.50 8.72
N GLU A 242 -35.44 7.27 7.43
CA GLU A 242 -36.51 7.92 6.66
C GLU A 242 -36.90 7.05 5.45
#